data_AF-A0A7C4YQ69-F1
#
_entry.id   AF-A0A7C4YQ69-F1
#
_cell.length_a   1.000
_cell.length_b   1.000
_cell.length_c   1.000
_cell.angle_alpha   90.00
_cell.angle_beta   90.00
_cell.angle_gamma   90.00
#
_symmetry.space_group_name_H-M   'P 1'
#
loop_
_entity.id
_entity.type
_entity.pdbx_description
1 polymer ?
#
loop_
_entity_poly.entity_id
_entity_poly.type
_entity_poly.pdbx_seq_one_letter_code
_entity_poly.pdbx_strand_id
1 'polypeptide(L)'
;MHQFRFSLERVLRLKAQGERLAEIKEMQARAVCVQAQERVTELNRQLSRLTEEIESRRGKPETMTAWASQLDQSARLSEAMQAAQHSLASAEKALYEASTARVKAVREVESLR
;
A
#
# COMPACT_ATOMS: atom_id res chain seq x y z
N MET A 1 -13.92 -45.09 23.31
CA MET A 1 -12.90 -44.03 23.38
C MET A 1 -12.26 -43.87 22.00
N HIS A 2 -12.59 -42.82 21.26
CA HIS A 2 -12.00 -42.58 19.94
C HIS A 2 -10.58 -42.06 20.08
N GLN A 3 -9.59 -42.85 19.67
CA GLN A 3 -8.21 -42.43 19.61
C GLN A 3 -8.05 -41.43 18.45
N PHE A 4 -7.89 -40.14 18.76
CA PHE A 4 -7.52 -39.12 17.80
C PHE A 4 -6.07 -39.36 17.33
N ARG A 5 -5.87 -40.29 16.39
CA ARG A 5 -4.63 -40.37 15.61
C ARG A 5 -4.68 -39.28 14.55
N PHE A 6 -4.36 -38.05 14.91
CA PHE A 6 -3.93 -37.08 13.92
C PHE A 6 -2.57 -37.55 13.40
N SER A 7 -2.51 -38.00 12.13
CA SER A 7 -1.22 -38.27 11.53
C SER A 7 -0.45 -36.95 11.43
N LEU A 8 0.80 -36.95 11.90
CA LEU A 8 1.70 -35.80 11.80
C LEU A 8 1.75 -35.25 10.36
N GLU A 9 1.65 -36.13 9.36
CA GLU A 9 1.52 -35.80 7.94
C GLU A 9 0.32 -34.90 7.60
N ARG A 10 -0.83 -35.08 8.26
CA ARG A 10 -2.00 -34.24 8.03
C ARG A 10 -1.78 -32.83 8.60
N VAL A 11 -1.13 -32.73 9.75
CA VAL A 11 -0.78 -31.44 10.37
C VAL A 11 0.26 -30.71 9.52
N LEU A 12 1.30 -31.41 9.06
CA LEU A 12 2.31 -30.86 8.16
C LEU A 12 1.72 -30.34 6.85
N ARG A 13 0.80 -31.08 6.22
CA ARG A 13 0.09 -30.63 5.02
C ARG A 13 -0.72 -29.35 5.26
N LEU A 14 -1.47 -29.28 6.36
CA LEU A 14 -2.25 -28.09 6.70
C LEU A 14 -1.35 -26.87 6.97
N LYS A 15 -0.21 -27.07 7.63
CA LYS A 15 0.75 -25.99 7.90
C LYS A 15 1.44 -25.50 6.62
N ALA A 16 1.85 -26.41 5.73
CA ALA A 16 2.39 -26.05 4.42
C ALA A 16 1.39 -25.28 3.55
N GLN A 17 0.10 -25.63 3.61
CA GLN A 17 -0.96 -24.85 2.97
C GLN A 17 -1.08 -23.45 3.59
N GLY A 18 -1.01 -23.35 4.93
CA GLY A 18 -1.01 -22.09 5.65
C GLY A 18 0.16 -21.17 5.28
N GLU A 19 1.36 -21.73 5.16
CA GLU A 19 2.57 -21.02 4.69
C GLU A 19 2.36 -20.43 3.29
N ARG A 20 1.86 -21.25 2.35
CA ARG A 20 1.60 -20.80 0.98
C ARG A 20 0.53 -19.72 0.90
N LEU A 21 -0.51 -19.80 1.74
CA LEU A 21 -1.52 -18.75 1.84
C LEU A 21 -0.94 -17.45 2.42
N ALA A 22 -0.06 -17.55 3.42
CA ALA A 22 0.60 -16.38 4.00
C ALA A 22 1.53 -15.70 2.98
N GLU A 23 2.25 -16.47 2.17
CA GLU A 23 3.07 -15.95 1.07
C GLU A 23 2.22 -15.20 0.02
N ILE A 24 1.10 -15.78 -0.43
CA ILE A 24 0.19 -15.12 -1.37
C ILE A 24 -0.33 -13.80 -0.79
N LYS A 25 -0.70 -13.78 0.49
CA LYS A 25 -1.17 -12.56 1.17
C LYS A 25 -0.09 -11.49 1.25
N GLU A 26 1.16 -11.87 1.54
CA GLU A 26 2.28 -10.93 1.54
C GLU A 26 2.51 -10.34 0.15
N MET A 27 2.46 -11.17 -0.91
CA MET A 27 2.58 -10.70 -2.29
C MET A 27 1.46 -9.72 -2.66
N GLN A 28 0.22 -10.02 -2.28
CA GLN A 28 -0.93 -9.12 -2.51
C GLN A 28 -0.76 -7.80 -1.76
N ALA A 29 -0.40 -7.84 -0.47
CA ALA A 29 -0.16 -6.64 0.32
C ALA A 29 0.98 -5.79 -0.26
N ARG A 30 2.04 -6.43 -0.77
CA ARG A 30 3.15 -5.76 -1.44
C ARG A 30 2.69 -5.05 -2.70
N ALA A 31 1.87 -5.70 -3.54
CA ALA A 31 1.34 -5.09 -4.75
C ALA A 31 0.49 -3.84 -4.42
N VAL A 32 -0.37 -3.92 -3.40
CA VAL A 32 -1.17 -2.77 -2.93
C VAL A 32 -0.26 -1.64 -2.43
N CYS A 33 0.78 -1.96 -1.67
CA CYS A 33 1.74 -0.97 -1.18
C CYS A 33 2.47 -0.25 -2.32
N VAL A 34 2.90 -1.00 -3.35
CA VAL A 34 3.54 -0.42 -4.55
C VAL A 34 2.57 0.51 -5.29
N GLN A 35 1.31 0.10 -5.49
CA GLN A 35 0.31 0.95 -6.14
C GLN A 35 0.03 2.23 -5.35
N ALA A 36 -0.06 2.15 -4.03
CA ALA A 36 -0.24 3.33 -3.18
C ALA A 36 0.97 4.28 -3.27
N GLN A 37 2.19 3.73 -3.32
CA GLN A 37 3.41 4.51 -3.48
C GLN A 37 3.47 5.20 -4.85
N GLU A 38 3.12 4.51 -5.92
CA GLU A 38 3.03 5.06 -7.27
C GLU A 38 2.01 6.21 -7.32
N ARG A 39 0.87 6.07 -6.63
CA ARG A 39 -0.14 7.13 -6.55
C ARG A 39 0.39 8.39 -5.87
N VAL A 40 1.13 8.26 -4.77
CA VAL A 40 1.78 9.39 -4.09
C VAL A 40 2.80 10.05 -5.02
N THR A 41 3.63 9.26 -5.70
CA THR A 41 4.63 9.77 -6.66
C THR A 41 3.98 10.56 -7.80
N GLU A 42 2.88 10.04 -8.37
CA GLU A 42 2.17 10.75 -9.44
C GLU A 42 1.53 12.05 -8.96
N LEU A 43 0.94 12.08 -7.75
CA LEU A 43 0.37 13.30 -7.18
C LEU A 43 1.46 14.34 -6.89
N ASN A 44 2.64 13.92 -6.42
CA ASN A 44 3.79 14.81 -6.24
C ASN A 44 4.22 15.43 -7.57
N ARG A 45 4.27 14.63 -8.64
CA ARG A 45 4.58 15.13 -9.98
C ARG A 45 3.54 16.17 -10.46
N GLN A 46 2.26 15.94 -10.17
CA GLN A 46 1.19 16.89 -10.51
C GLN A 46 1.33 18.21 -9.72
N LEU A 47 1.70 18.15 -8.44
CA LEU A 47 1.98 19.34 -7.63
C LEU A 47 3.20 20.12 -8.11
N SER A 48 4.29 19.43 -8.48
CA SER A 48 5.48 20.07 -9.05
C SER A 48 5.15 20.79 -10.35
N ARG A 49 4.38 20.15 -11.25
CA ARG A 49 3.92 20.80 -12.50
C ARG A 49 3.05 22.01 -12.24
N LEU A 50 2.09 21.92 -11.31
CA LEU A 50 1.25 23.06 -10.96
C LEU A 50 2.10 24.22 -10.42
N THR A 51 3.13 23.92 -9.63
CA THR A 51 4.06 24.92 -9.09
C THR A 51 4.89 25.57 -10.20
N GLU A 52 5.43 24.77 -11.13
CA GLU A 52 6.15 25.27 -12.31
C GLU A 52 5.25 26.15 -13.19
N GLU A 53 3.99 25.75 -13.38
CA GLU A 53 3.00 26.54 -14.11
C GLU A 53 2.75 27.88 -13.44
N ILE A 54 2.52 27.91 -12.12
CA ILE A 54 2.33 29.15 -11.35
C ILE A 54 3.56 30.06 -11.47
N GLU A 55 4.76 29.51 -11.27
CA GLU A 55 6.01 30.27 -11.38
C GLU A 55 6.23 30.84 -12.79
N SER A 56 5.92 30.07 -13.84
CA SER A 56 6.04 30.53 -15.24
C SER A 56 5.13 31.71 -15.60
N ARG A 57 4.09 31.93 -14.80
CA ARG A 57 3.09 32.99 -14.98
C ARG A 57 3.24 34.13 -13.98
N ARG A 58 4.18 34.02 -13.06
CA ARG A 58 4.49 35.05 -12.07
C ARG A 58 4.82 36.38 -12.77
N GLY A 59 4.15 37.45 -12.36
CA GLY A 59 4.32 38.79 -12.91
C GLY A 59 3.63 39.05 -14.25
N LYS A 60 2.89 38.08 -14.80
CA LYS A 60 2.02 38.29 -15.97
C LYS A 60 0.60 38.65 -15.50
N PRO A 61 -0.11 39.53 -16.23
CA PRO A 61 -1.52 39.80 -15.92
C PRO A 61 -2.34 38.54 -16.20
N GLU A 62 -2.92 37.96 -15.14
CA GLU A 62 -3.88 36.86 -15.22
C GLU A 62 -5.27 37.34 -14.81
N THR A 63 -6.30 36.67 -15.32
CA THR A 63 -7.68 36.93 -14.92
C THR A 63 -7.93 36.37 -13.51
N MET A 64 -8.85 36.99 -12.76
CA MET A 64 -9.31 36.45 -11.47
C MET A 64 -9.80 34.99 -11.59
N THR A 65 -10.40 34.64 -12.74
CA THR A 65 -10.86 33.28 -13.02
C THR A 65 -9.72 32.26 -13.13
N ALA A 66 -8.57 32.65 -13.69
CA ALA A 66 -7.39 31.78 -13.79
C ALA A 66 -6.79 31.49 -12.41
N TRP A 67 -6.67 32.52 -11.56
CA TRP A 67 -6.25 32.37 -10.17
C TRP A 67 -7.19 31.47 -9.36
N ALA A 68 -8.51 31.68 -9.49
CA ALA A 68 -9.50 30.86 -8.81
C ALA A 68 -9.40 29.37 -9.21
N SER A 69 -9.18 29.10 -10.50
CA SER A 69 -9.01 27.74 -11.01
C SER A 69 -7.75 27.06 -10.47
N GLN A 70 -6.62 27.78 -10.38
CA GLN A 70 -5.37 27.24 -9.84
C GLN A 70 -5.49 26.91 -8.35
N LEU A 71 -6.18 27.78 -7.58
CA LEU A 71 -6.44 27.55 -6.16
C LEU A 71 -7.32 26.31 -5.93
N ASP A 72 -8.41 26.16 -6.70
CA ASP A 72 -9.27 24.96 -6.63
C ASP A 72 -8.49 23.69 -7.00
N GLN A 73 -7.68 23.74 -8.07
CA GLN A 73 -6.82 22.62 -8.45
C GLN A 73 -5.80 22.26 -7.35
N SER A 74 -5.18 23.26 -6.73
CA SER A 74 -4.23 23.07 -5.62
C SER A 74 -4.91 22.45 -4.40
N ALA A 75 -6.13 22.88 -4.06
CA ALA A 75 -6.90 22.34 -2.95
C ALA A 75 -7.21 20.85 -3.20
N ARG A 76 -7.73 20.51 -4.39
CA ARG A 76 -8.04 19.12 -4.76
C ARG A 76 -6.81 18.22 -4.77
N LEU A 77 -5.67 18.71 -5.26
CA LEU A 77 -4.41 17.96 -5.22
C LEU A 77 -3.92 17.75 -3.79
N SER A 78 -4.11 18.72 -2.90
CA SER A 78 -3.75 18.59 -1.49
C SER A 78 -4.61 17.56 -0.77
N GLU A 79 -5.92 17.58 -0.99
CA GLU A 79 -6.84 16.56 -0.45
C GLU A 79 -6.51 15.16 -0.98
N ALA A 80 -6.28 15.04 -2.29
CA ALA A 80 -5.90 13.78 -2.91
C ALA A 80 -4.56 13.26 -2.39
N MET A 81 -3.59 14.15 -2.14
CA MET A 81 -2.30 13.79 -1.55
C MET A 81 -2.45 13.26 -0.13
N GLN A 82 -3.22 13.93 0.72
CA GLN A 82 -3.48 13.46 2.09
C GLN A 82 -4.13 12.08 2.09
N ALA A 83 -5.15 11.88 1.25
CA ALA A 83 -5.80 10.57 1.10
C ALA A 83 -4.83 9.48 0.61
N ALA A 84 -3.98 9.80 -0.38
CA ALA A 84 -2.99 8.86 -0.90
C ALA A 84 -1.93 8.49 0.14
N GLN A 85 -1.44 9.45 0.93
CA GLN A 85 -0.51 9.21 2.03
C GLN A 85 -1.12 8.32 3.12
N HIS A 86 -2.38 8.56 3.49
CA HIS A 86 -3.10 7.68 4.42
C HIS A 86 -3.28 6.27 3.86
N SER A 87 -3.60 6.14 2.58
CA SER A 87 -3.70 4.84 1.90
C SER A 87 -2.36 4.11 1.88
N LEU A 88 -1.25 4.82 1.64
CA LEU A 88 0.10 4.26 1.66
C LEU A 88 0.46 3.75 3.06
N ALA A 89 0.28 4.57 4.10
CA ALA A 89 0.55 4.16 5.47
C ALA A 89 -0.27 2.92 5.89
N SER A 90 -1.54 2.85 5.47
CA SER A 90 -2.39 1.68 5.70
C SER A 90 -1.88 0.44 4.97
N ALA A 91 -1.46 0.59 3.70
CA ALA A 91 -0.90 -0.50 2.90
C ALA A 91 0.44 -1.00 3.44
N GLU A 92 1.32 -0.10 3.90
CA GLU A 92 2.59 -0.44 4.56
C GLU A 92 2.35 -1.24 5.85
N LYS A 93 1.38 -0.81 6.66
CA LYS A 93 0.97 -1.56 7.86
C LYS A 93 0.47 -2.95 7.51
N ALA A 94 -0.41 -3.07 6.51
CA ALA A 94 -0.93 -4.36 6.06
C ALA A 94 0.19 -5.28 5.52
N LEU A 95 1.16 -4.73 4.79
CA LEU A 95 2.33 -5.46 4.32
C LEU A 95 3.19 -5.95 5.49
N TYR A 96 3.43 -5.12 6.49
CA TYR A 96 4.17 -5.50 7.70
C TYR A 96 3.48 -6.65 8.45
N GLU A 97 2.16 -6.56 8.63
CA GLU A 97 1.36 -7.60 9.27
C GLU A 97 1.39 -8.92 8.47
N ALA A 98 1.25 -8.85 7.14
CA ALA A 98 1.32 -10.01 6.26
C ALA A 98 2.70 -10.68 6.25
N SER A 99 3.77 -9.89 6.22
CA SER A 99 5.14 -10.39 6.29
C SER A 99 5.43 -11.06 7.64
N THR A 100 4.98 -10.46 8.75
CA THR A 100 5.08 -11.06 10.09
C THR A 100 4.31 -12.39 10.17
N ALA A 101 3.10 -12.44 9.60
CA ALA A 101 2.30 -13.66 9.55
C ALA A 101 2.98 -14.77 8.72
N ARG A 102 3.61 -14.42 7.59
CA ARG A 102 4.42 -15.36 6.81
C ARG A 102 5.57 -15.92 7.63
N VAL A 103 6.37 -15.06 8.27
CA VAL A 103 7.51 -15.49 9.09
C VAL A 103 7.06 -16.44 10.19
N LYS A 104 5.91 -16.16 10.84
CA LYS A 104 5.33 -17.07 11.83
C LYS A 104 4.93 -18.41 11.20
N ALA A 105 4.27 -18.42 10.06
CA ALA A 105 3.84 -19.64 9.38
C ALA A 105 5.03 -20.52 8.97
N VAL A 106 6.11 -19.93 8.45
CA VAL A 106 7.35 -20.64 8.11
C VAL A 106 7.95 -21.30 9.35
N ARG A 107 8.10 -20.55 10.45
CA ARG A 107 8.63 -21.09 11.72
C ARG A 107 7.80 -22.25 12.27
N GLU A 108 6.47 -22.17 12.16
CA GLU A 108 5.58 -23.25 12.58
C GLU A 108 5.78 -24.52 11.74
N VAL A 109 5.97 -24.39 10.42
CA VAL A 109 6.29 -25.52 9.54
C VAL A 109 7.66 -26.12 9.88
N GLU A 110 8.68 -25.28 10.09
CA GLU A 110 10.03 -25.71 10.45
C GLU A 110 10.06 -26.45 11.79
N SER A 111 9.29 -25.99 12.79
CA SER A 111 9.23 -26.64 14.11
C SER A 111 8.61 -28.05 14.12
N LEU A 112 7.95 -28.45 13.03
CA LEU A 112 7.27 -29.74 12.88
C LEU A 112 8.02 -30.71 11.95
N ARG A 113 9.10 -30.25 11.31
CA ARG A 113 10.01 -31.07 10.50
C ARG A 113 11.12 -31.64 11.35
#